data_AF-A0A920LNG8-F1
#
_entry.id   AF-A0A920LNG8-F1
#
_cell.length_a   1.000
_cell.length_b   1.000
_cell.length_c   1.000
_cell.angle_alpha   90.00
_cell.angle_beta   90.00
_cell.angle_gamma   90.00
#
_symmetry.space_group_name_H-M   'P 1'
#
loop_
_entity.id
_entity.type
_entity.pdbx_description
1 polymer ?
#
loop_
_entity_poly.entity_id
_entity_poly.type
_entity_poly.pdbx_seq_one_letter_code
_entity_poly.pdbx_strand_id
1 'polypeptide(L)' 'MLSLALTDVAALDGFLAFTELPMVKLAEFGLVFLLAVHLFGGLRLMALEWLPWPAPHKTLAAGTLAVSAFLSGIFFLQAI' A
#
# COMPACT_ATOMS: atom_id res chain seq x y z
N MET A 1 2.02 -18.52 7.33
CA MET A 1 3.18 -18.97 6.54
C MET A 1 4.10 -19.90 7.32
N LEU A 2 4.63 -19.49 8.49
CA LEU A 2 5.55 -20.34 9.27
C LEU A 2 4.94 -21.70 9.71
N SER A 3 3.66 -21.73 10.07
CA SER A 3 2.96 -22.98 10.38
C SER A 3 2.83 -23.91 9.17
N LEU A 4 2.73 -23.38 7.95
CA LEU A 4 2.59 -24.18 6.74
C LEU A 4 3.93 -24.84 6.37
N ALA A 5 5.04 -24.12 6.56
CA ALA A 5 6.40 -24.65 6.36
C ALA A 5 6.73 -25.88 7.23
N LEU A 6 6.08 -26.00 8.39
CA LEU A 6 6.30 -27.10 9.33
C LEU A 6 5.32 -28.27 9.15
N THR A 7 4.17 -28.04 8.51
CA THR A 7 3.07 -29.02 8.42
C THR A 7 2.85 -29.53 7.00
N ASP A 8 3.01 -28.67 5.99
CA ASP A 8 2.80 -29.01 4.58
C ASP A 8 3.60 -28.07 3.66
N VAL A 9 4.80 -28.51 3.29
CA VAL A 9 5.70 -27.78 2.39
C VAL A 9 5.14 -27.67 0.96
N ALA A 10 4.41 -28.68 0.48
CA ALA A 10 3.86 -28.65 -0.87
C ALA A 10 2.74 -27.61 -1.01
N ALA A 11 1.90 -27.48 0.01
CA ALA A 11 0.91 -26.40 0.07
C ALA A 11 1.56 -25.01 0.16
N LEU A 12 2.72 -24.89 0.84
CA LEU A 12 3.48 -23.65 0.89
C LEU A 12 4.11 -23.29 -0.45
N ASP A 13 4.75 -24.23 -1.13
CA ASP A 13 5.33 -24.01 -2.46
C ASP A 13 4.25 -23.60 -3.47
N GLY A 14 3.08 -24.25 -3.43
CA GLY A 14 1.94 -23.87 -4.28
C GLY A 14 1.46 -22.43 -4.00
N PHE A 15 1.42 -22.02 -2.74
CA PHE A 15 1.03 -20.66 -2.36
C PHE A 15 2.09 -19.62 -2.76
N LEU A 16 3.38 -19.93 -2.57
CA LEU A 16 4.47 -19.06 -2.99
C LEU A 16 4.45 -18.87 -4.52
N ALA A 17 4.34 -19.95 -5.28
CA ALA A 17 4.23 -19.91 -6.74
C ALA A 17 3.02 -19.08 -7.21
N PHE A 18 1.90 -19.13 -6.47
CA PHE A 18 0.73 -18.29 -6.75
C PHE A 18 1.03 -16.80 -6.51
N THR A 19 1.68 -16.44 -5.40
CA THR A 19 2.08 -15.05 -5.11
C THR A 19 3.18 -14.52 -6.03
N GLU A 20 3.96 -15.40 -6.66
CA GLU A 20 4.96 -15.01 -7.66
C GLU A 20 4.34 -14.60 -9.01
N LEU A 21 3.08 -14.96 -9.27
CA LEU A 21 2.42 -14.60 -10.51
C LEU A 21 2.35 -13.06 -10.66
N PRO A 22 2.75 -12.52 -11.82
CA PRO A 22 2.83 -11.07 -12.03
C PRO A 22 1.46 -10.37 -11.85
N MET A 23 0.36 -11.07 -12.18
CA MET A 23 -1.00 -10.59 -11.96
C MET A 23 -1.32 -10.45 -10.45
N VAL A 24 -0.88 -11.39 -9.63
CA VAL A 24 -1.14 -11.39 -8.18
C VAL A 24 -0.34 -10.27 -7.52
N LYS A 25 0.93 -10.09 -7.89
CA LYS A 25 1.74 -8.94 -7.44
C LYS A 25 1.11 -7.59 -7.79
N LEU A 26 0.57 -7.46 -9.01
CA LEU A 26 -0.15 -6.24 -9.40
C LEU A 26 -1.42 -6.02 -8.56
N ALA A 27 -2.15 -7.09 -8.24
CA ALA A 27 -3.33 -7.02 -7.38
C ALA A 27 -2.98 -6.68 -5.93
N GLU A 28 -1.93 -7.27 -5.36
CA GLU A 28 -1.40 -6.90 -4.04
C GLU A 28 -0.98 -5.44 -4.00
N PHE A 29 -0.27 -4.97 -5.02
CA PHE A 29 0.09 -3.56 -5.15
C PHE A 29 -1.14 -2.67 -5.20
N GLY A 30 -2.11 -3.01 -6.05
CA GLY A 30 -3.38 -2.27 -6.16
C GLY A 30 -4.12 -2.21 -4.83
N LEU A 31 -4.16 -3.30 -4.07
CA LEU A 31 -4.77 -3.37 -2.75
C LEU A 31 -4.05 -2.48 -1.73
N VAL A 32 -2.72 -2.57 -1.63
CA VAL A 32 -1.93 -1.73 -0.72
C VAL A 32 -2.06 -0.25 -1.08
N PHE A 33 -2.06 0.06 -2.39
CA PHE A 33 -2.25 1.40 -2.89
C PHE A 33 -3.64 1.95 -2.55
N LEU A 34 -4.71 1.19 -2.81
CA LEU A 34 -6.09 1.58 -2.48
C LEU A 34 -6.28 1.74 -0.97
N LEU A 35 -5.69 0.86 -0.16
CA LEU A 35 -5.72 0.95 1.30
C LEU A 35 -4.99 2.20 1.78
N ALA A 36 -3.82 2.51 1.22
CA ALA A 36 -3.08 3.73 1.51
C ALA A 36 -3.93 4.96 1.17
N VAL A 37 -4.48 5.03 -0.05
CA VAL A 37 -5.37 6.11 -0.48
C VAL A 37 -6.56 6.27 0.47
N HIS A 38 -7.18 5.17 0.89
CA HIS A 38 -8.29 5.18 1.83
C HIS A 38 -7.89 5.71 3.21
N LEU A 39 -6.82 5.16 3.80
CA LEU A 39 -6.34 5.55 5.12
C LEU A 39 -5.93 7.03 5.15
N PHE A 40 -5.21 7.49 4.12
CA PHE A 40 -4.78 8.88 4.00
C PHE A 40 -5.92 9.83 3.66
N GLY A 41 -6.90 9.38 2.88
CA GLY A 41 -8.15 10.10 2.67
C GLY A 41 -8.89 10.36 3.98
N GLY A 42 -8.99 9.33 4.83
CA GLY A 42 -9.55 9.45 6.18
C GLY A 42 -8.73 10.38 7.09
N LEU A 43 -7.41 10.21 7.13
CA LEU A 43 -6.50 11.05 7.93
C LEU A 43 -6.53 12.52 7.50
N ARG A 44 -6.65 12.81 6.20
CA ARG A 44 -6.83 14.18 5.69
C ARG A 44 -8.10 14.79 6.25
N LEU A 45 -9.24 14.09 6.17
CA LEU A 45 -10.51 14.61 6.70
C LEU A 45 -10.40 14.88 8.21
N MET A 46 -9.84 13.94 8.97
CA MET A 46 -9.58 14.14 10.41
C MET A 46 -8.67 15.34 10.69
N ALA A 47 -7.57 15.51 9.96
CA ALA A 47 -6.65 16.64 10.13
C ALA A 47 -7.27 17.98 9.70
N LEU A 48 -8.13 17.97 8.69
CA LEU A 48 -8.87 19.15 8.22
C LEU A 48 -9.87 19.64 9.24
N GLU A 49 -10.59 18.71 9.88
CA GLU A 49 -11.62 18.99 10.87
C GLU A 49 -11.05 19.28 12.26
N TRP A 50 -9.91 18.68 12.62
CA TRP A 50 -9.35 18.79 13.98
C TRP A 50 -8.24 19.84 14.15
N LEU A 51 -7.63 20.32 13.06
CA LEU A 51 -6.44 21.20 13.14
C LEU A 51 -6.66 22.57 12.46
N PRO A 52 -6.36 23.70 13.13
CA PRO A 52 -6.64 25.05 12.64
C PRO A 52 -5.57 25.53 11.64
N TRP A 53 -5.21 24.71 10.65
CA TRP A 53 -4.26 25.14 9.60
C TRP A 53 -4.94 25.97 8.50
N PRO A 54 -4.19 26.90 7.87
CA PRO A 54 -4.60 27.55 6.63
C PRO A 54 -4.83 26.54 5.50
N ALA A 55 -5.87 26.75 4.69
CA ALA A 55 -6.31 25.85 3.62
C ALA A 55 -5.21 25.41 2.61
N PRO A 56 -4.23 26.24 2.19
CA PRO A 56 -3.22 25.84 1.22
C PRO A 56 -2.25 24.78 1.75
N HIS A 57 -1.84 24.89 3.03
CA HIS A 57 -0.90 23.95 3.65
C HIS A 57 -1.51 22.56 3.81
N LYS A 58 -2.82 22.50 4.02
CA LYS A 58 -3.59 21.26 4.11
C LYS A 58 -3.62 20.50 2.79
N THR A 59 -3.75 21.21 1.66
CA THR A 59 -3.77 20.60 0.32
C THR A 59 -2.38 20.19 -0.16
N LEU A 60 -1.37 21.02 0.14
CA LEU A 60 0.02 20.72 -0.21
C LEU A 60 0.55 19.50 0.56
N ALA A 61 0.25 19.38 1.86
CA ALA A 61 0.63 18.21 2.65
C ALA A 61 -0.02 16.92 2.13
N ALA A 62 -1.30 16.98 1.72
CA ALA A 62 -1.96 15.85 1.09
C ALA A 62 -1.34 15.48 -0.26
N GLY A 63 -0.95 16.49 -1.06
CA GLY A 63 -0.30 16.30 -2.36
C GLY A 63 1.10 15.69 -2.24
N THR A 64 1.95 16.19 -1.34
CA THR A 64 3.31 15.68 -1.16
C THR A 64 3.32 14.24 -0.65
N LEU A 65 2.38 13.87 0.22
CA LEU A 65 2.19 12.50 0.69
C LEU A 65 1.67 11.57 -0.41
N ALA A 66 0.71 12.02 -1.22
CA ALA A 66 0.21 11.23 -2.35
C ALA A 66 1.32 10.95 -3.39
N VAL A 67 2.13 11.97 -3.68
CA VAL A 67 3.26 11.85 -4.62
C VAL A 67 4.34 10.93 -4.06
N SER A 68 4.72 11.05 -2.78
CA SER A 68 5.75 10.17 -2.20
C SER A 68 5.29 8.71 -2.11
N ALA A 69 4.02 8.45 -1.79
CA ALA A 69 3.45 7.09 -1.81
C ALA A 69 3.43 6.50 -3.24
N PHE A 70 3.07 7.31 -4.23
CA PHE A 70 3.07 6.89 -5.64
C PHE A 70 4.48 6.56 -6.13
N LEU A 71 5.47 7.42 -5.86
CA LEU A 71 6.87 7.16 -6.21
C LEU A 71 7.42 5.92 -5.49
N SER A 72 7.11 5.75 -4.20
CA SER A 72 7.51 4.55 -3.45
C SER A 72 6.94 3.28 -4.07
N GLY A 73 5.70 3.32 -4.55
CA GLY A 73 5.06 2.21 -5.26
C GLY A 73 5.75 1.86 -6.58
N ILE A 74 6.11 2.88 -7.37
CA ILE A 74 6.88 2.67 -8.61
C ILE A 74 8.25 2.06 -8.31
N PHE A 75 8.98 2.57 -7.33
CA PHE A 75 10.28 2.01 -6.94
C PHE A 75 10.19 0.57 -6.47
N PHE A 76 9.16 0.23 -5.69
CA PHE A 76 8.93 -1.15 -5.26
C PHE A 76 8.68 -2.09 -6.45
N LEU A 77 7.88 -1.66 -7.44
CA LEU A 77 7.64 -2.41 -8.66
C LEU A 77 8.89 -2.57 -9.54
N GLN A 78 9.84 -1.64 -9.48
CA GLN A 78 11.14 -1.79 -10.15
C GLN A 78 12.13 -2.68 -9.41
N ALA A 79 11.99 -2.79 -8.08
CA ALA A 79 12.89 -3.58 -7.25
C ALA A 79 12.55 -5.09 -7.25
N ILE A 80 11.35 -5.44 -7.71
CA ILE A 80 10.89 -6.81 -7.94
C ILE A 80 11.24 -7.24 -9.36
#